data_AF-A0A4Y2JI83-F1
#
_entry.id   AF-A0A4Y2JI83-F1
#
_cell.length_a   1.000
_cell.length_b   1.000
_cell.length_c   1.000
_cell.angle_alpha   90.00
_cell.angle_beta   90.00
_cell.angle_gamma   90.00
#
_symmetry.space_group_name_H-M   'P 1'
#
loop_
_entity.id
_entity.type
_entity.pdbx_description
1 polymer ?
#
loop_
_entity_poly.entity_id
_entity_poly.type
_entity_poly.pdbx_seq_one_letter_code
_entity_poly.pdbx_strand_id
1 'polypeptide(L)'
;MLAAALQPPGGLRSIPLRSHHQQLTEFERGRVVGLREGGFSFRDIAERLGRNVSTAHDCWQQWSREGTASRRPGSGRPRGTTERNDRRVLRMALAHRTASAAEIRAAVGTTVTERTVTNRLLQGQLRAGRPVACIPLTPNHCRLRREWCQARAHWRTKWRSVVFSDESSVLP
;
A
#
# COMPACT_ATOMS: atom_id res chain seq x y z
N MET A 1 -67.34 -12.51 -45.52
CA MET A 1 -66.74 -13.09 -44.29
C MET A 1 -65.32 -13.54 -44.60
N LEU A 2 -64.33 -12.69 -44.35
CA LEU A 2 -62.90 -13.06 -44.41
C LEU A 2 -62.30 -12.70 -43.05
N ALA A 3 -62.01 -13.73 -42.25
CA ALA A 3 -61.33 -13.58 -40.96
C ALA A 3 -59.82 -13.55 -41.22
N ALA A 4 -59.21 -12.37 -41.03
CA ALA A 4 -57.77 -12.18 -41.11
C ALA A 4 -57.11 -12.76 -39.85
N ALA A 5 -56.11 -13.62 -40.05
CA ALA A 5 -55.30 -14.23 -39.00
C ALA A 5 -54.45 -13.16 -38.28
N LEU A 6 -54.59 -13.06 -36.96
CA LEU A 6 -53.66 -12.30 -36.11
C LEU A 6 -52.35 -13.10 -35.93
N GLN A 7 -51.26 -12.56 -36.45
CA GLN A 7 -49.90 -12.99 -36.11
C GLN A 7 -49.53 -12.44 -34.72
N PRO A 8 -48.94 -13.22 -33.79
CA PRO A 8 -48.47 -12.68 -32.51
C PRO A 8 -47.23 -11.77 -32.72
N PRO A 9 -47.11 -10.65 -31.97
CA PRO A 9 -45.98 -9.74 -32.12
C PRO A 9 -44.68 -10.42 -31.66
N GLY A 10 -43.64 -10.25 -32.49
CA GLY A 10 -42.33 -10.83 -32.31
C GLY A 10 -41.74 -10.56 -30.93
N GLY A 11 -41.20 -11.61 -30.33
CA GLY A 11 -40.48 -11.56 -29.07
C GLY A 11 -39.36 -10.51 -29.12
N LEU A 12 -39.39 -9.60 -28.15
CA LEU A 12 -38.32 -8.65 -27.90
C LEU A 12 -37.03 -9.45 -27.65
N ARG A 13 -36.14 -9.46 -28.64
CA ARG A 13 -34.76 -9.92 -28.46
C ARG A 13 -34.17 -9.03 -27.37
N SER A 14 -33.93 -9.61 -26.20
CA SER A 14 -33.21 -8.96 -25.11
C SER A 14 -31.90 -8.41 -25.68
N ILE A 15 -31.77 -7.08 -25.72
CA ILE A 15 -30.51 -6.41 -26.05
C ILE A 15 -29.52 -6.87 -24.98
N PRO A 16 -28.43 -7.58 -25.32
CA PRO A 16 -27.47 -8.00 -24.32
C PRO A 16 -26.89 -6.74 -23.67
N LEU A 17 -27.17 -6.57 -22.37
CA LEU A 17 -26.55 -5.55 -21.54
C LEU A 17 -25.04 -5.69 -21.69
N ARG A 18 -24.35 -4.57 -21.92
CA ARG A 18 -22.91 -4.49 -22.17
C ARG A 18 -22.16 -5.41 -21.18
N SER A 19 -21.56 -6.46 -21.71
CA SER A 19 -20.67 -7.36 -20.97
C SER A 19 -19.63 -6.51 -20.25
N HIS A 20 -19.63 -6.54 -18.91
CA HIS A 20 -18.56 -5.99 -18.12
C HIS A 20 -17.23 -6.57 -18.63
N HIS A 21 -16.31 -5.73 -19.10
CA HIS A 21 -15.02 -6.19 -19.66
C HIS A 21 -14.19 -6.84 -18.54
N GLN A 22 -14.34 -8.15 -18.38
CA GLN A 22 -13.61 -8.91 -17.38
C GLN A 22 -12.20 -9.18 -17.88
N GLN A 23 -11.22 -8.90 -17.02
CA GLN A 23 -9.81 -9.15 -17.32
C GLN A 23 -9.55 -10.66 -17.34
N LEU A 24 -8.65 -11.10 -18.23
CA LEU A 24 -8.13 -12.46 -18.20
C LEU A 24 -7.43 -12.71 -16.87
N THR A 25 -7.80 -13.80 -16.21
CA THR A 25 -7.07 -14.36 -15.06
C THR A 25 -5.70 -14.86 -15.49
N GLU A 26 -4.75 -14.99 -14.55
CA GLU A 26 -3.42 -15.53 -14.86
C GLU A 26 -3.50 -16.95 -15.43
N PHE A 27 -4.43 -17.76 -14.92
CA PHE A 27 -4.69 -19.10 -15.44
C PHE A 27 -5.19 -19.08 -16.89
N GLU A 28 -6.15 -18.22 -17.23
CA GLU A 28 -6.61 -18.09 -18.61
C GLU A 28 -5.50 -17.59 -19.54
N ARG A 29 -4.62 -16.68 -19.09
CA ARG A 29 -3.46 -16.23 -19.86
C ARG A 29 -2.48 -17.36 -20.12
N GLY A 30 -2.20 -18.20 -19.11
CA GLY A 30 -1.41 -19.42 -19.28
C GLY A 30 -2.03 -20.39 -20.29
N ARG A 31 -3.36 -20.56 -20.26
CA ARG A 31 -4.08 -21.39 -21.26
C ARG A 31 -3.98 -20.81 -22.67
N VAL A 32 -4.03 -19.50 -22.84
CA VAL A 32 -3.81 -18.87 -24.16
C VAL A 32 -2.43 -19.24 -24.70
N VAL A 33 -1.39 -19.14 -23.88
CA VAL A 33 -0.01 -19.49 -24.26
C VAL A 33 0.09 -20.97 -24.62
N GLY A 34 -0.31 -21.87 -23.72
CA GLY A 34 -0.17 -23.32 -23.95
C GLY A 34 -1.00 -23.83 -25.14
N LEU A 35 -2.22 -23.31 -25.35
CA LEU A 35 -3.01 -23.66 -26.54
C LEU A 35 -2.37 -23.12 -27.82
N ARG A 36 -1.74 -21.95 -27.76
CA ARG A 36 -1.10 -21.37 -28.94
C ARG A 36 0.19 -22.11 -29.30
N GLU A 37 0.99 -22.51 -28.32
CA GLU A 37 2.13 -23.41 -28.50
C GLU A 37 1.70 -24.78 -29.05
N GLY A 38 0.53 -25.28 -28.62
CA GLY A 38 -0.11 -26.48 -29.15
C GLY A 38 -0.70 -26.36 -30.57
N GLY A 39 -0.44 -25.25 -31.27
CA GLY A 39 -0.82 -25.06 -32.68
C GLY A 39 -2.24 -24.57 -32.94
N PHE A 40 -3.05 -24.29 -31.92
CA PHE A 40 -4.43 -23.83 -32.11
C PHE A 40 -4.49 -22.40 -32.67
N SER A 41 -5.53 -22.12 -33.45
CA SER A 41 -5.77 -20.77 -33.98
C SER A 41 -6.31 -19.85 -32.89
N PHE A 42 -6.12 -18.53 -33.02
CA PHE A 42 -6.67 -17.57 -32.05
C PHE A 42 -8.20 -17.63 -31.95
N ARG A 43 -8.89 -18.04 -33.02
CA ARG A 43 -10.33 -18.23 -33.02
C ARG A 43 -10.73 -19.40 -32.13
N ASP A 44 -10.06 -20.55 -32.27
CA ASP A 44 -10.33 -21.74 -31.45
C ASP A 44 -10.02 -21.48 -29.97
N ILE A 45 -8.94 -20.75 -29.70
CA ILE A 45 -8.53 -20.36 -28.35
C ILE A 45 -9.59 -19.45 -27.73
N ALA A 46 -10.05 -18.44 -28.46
CA ALA A 46 -11.06 -17.50 -28.00
C ALA A 46 -12.40 -18.19 -27.72
N GLU A 47 -12.82 -19.11 -28.58
CA GLU A 47 -14.04 -19.90 -28.41
C GLU A 47 -13.97 -20.80 -27.16
N ARG A 48 -12.86 -21.54 -26.98
CA ARG A 48 -12.64 -22.40 -25.81
C ARG A 48 -12.58 -21.65 -24.48
N LEU A 49 -12.13 -20.39 -24.51
CA LEU A 49 -12.02 -19.55 -23.32
C LEU A 49 -13.23 -18.64 -23.12
N GLY A 50 -14.16 -18.56 -24.07
CA GLY A 50 -15.26 -17.60 -24.03
C GLY A 50 -14.79 -16.14 -24.03
N ARG A 51 -13.69 -15.84 -24.73
CA ARG A 51 -13.07 -14.50 -24.78
C ARG A 51 -13.04 -13.95 -26.20
N ASN A 52 -12.69 -12.68 -26.36
CA ASN A 52 -12.51 -12.08 -27.68
C ASN A 52 -11.17 -12.55 -28.30
N VAL A 53 -11.18 -12.81 -29.61
CA VAL A 53 -9.99 -13.14 -30.42
C VAL A 53 -8.89 -12.11 -30.24
N SER A 54 -9.23 -10.81 -30.18
CA SER A 54 -8.24 -9.75 -29.95
C SER A 54 -7.55 -9.89 -28.60
N THR A 55 -8.27 -10.30 -27.56
CA THR A 55 -7.71 -10.50 -26.22
C THR A 55 -6.75 -11.69 -26.18
N ALA A 56 -7.08 -12.78 -26.87
CA ALA A 56 -6.17 -13.93 -27.02
C ALA A 56 -4.92 -13.55 -27.82
N HIS A 57 -5.09 -12.80 -28.90
CA HIS A 57 -3.99 -12.27 -29.70
C HIS A 57 -3.06 -11.35 -28.88
N ASP A 58 -3.61 -10.35 -28.20
CA ASP A 58 -2.82 -9.39 -27.40
C ASP A 58 -2.07 -10.09 -26.26
N CYS A 59 -2.71 -11.08 -25.63
CA CYS A 59 -2.07 -11.91 -24.61
C CYS A 59 -0.87 -12.68 -25.18
N TRP A 60 -1.02 -13.30 -26.35
CA TRP A 60 0.07 -13.99 -27.04
C TRP A 60 1.20 -13.02 -27.44
N GLN A 61 0.86 -11.86 -28.00
CA GLN A 61 1.86 -10.86 -28.39
C GLN A 61 2.65 -10.34 -27.19
N GLN A 62 1.98 -10.14 -26.05
CA GLN A 62 2.66 -9.76 -24.82
C GLN A 62 3.62 -10.88 -24.37
N TRP A 63 3.16 -12.12 -24.32
CA TRP A 63 3.99 -13.27 -23.94
C TRP A 63 5.18 -13.45 -24.91
N SER A 64 4.96 -13.35 -26.22
CA SER A 64 6.01 -13.50 -27.23
C SER A 64 7.11 -12.44 -27.09
N ARG A 65 6.79 -11.26 -26.54
CA ARG A 65 7.75 -10.18 -26.33
C ARG A 65 8.43 -10.22 -24.97
N GLU A 66 7.73 -10.67 -23.93
CA GLU A 66 8.18 -10.56 -22.53
C GLU A 66 8.50 -11.89 -21.86
N GLY A 67 8.17 -13.02 -22.51
CA GLY A 67 8.25 -14.37 -21.95
C GLY A 67 7.32 -14.61 -20.77
N THR A 68 6.40 -13.68 -20.48
CA THR A 68 5.65 -13.67 -19.23
C THR A 68 4.15 -13.63 -19.50
N ALA A 69 3.42 -14.60 -18.93
CA ALA A 69 1.97 -14.67 -19.00
C ALA A 69 1.27 -13.83 -17.92
N SER A 70 2.01 -13.19 -17.00
CA SER A 70 1.42 -12.30 -16.00
C SER A 70 0.98 -10.97 -16.62
N ARG A 71 0.02 -10.32 -15.94
CA ARG A 71 -0.47 -9.01 -16.34
C ARG A 71 0.53 -7.93 -15.91
N ARG A 72 0.79 -6.96 -16.79
CA ARG A 72 1.54 -5.76 -16.39
C ARG A 72 0.77 -4.98 -15.31
N PRO A 73 1.46 -4.49 -14.27
CA PRO A 73 0.88 -3.51 -13.37
C PRO A 73 0.32 -2.33 -14.16
N GLY A 74 -0.87 -1.86 -13.77
CA GLY A 74 -1.41 -0.63 -14.36
C GLY A 74 -0.53 0.57 -13.97
N SER A 75 -0.41 1.55 -14.86
CA SER A 75 0.35 2.79 -14.61
C SER A 75 -0.21 3.60 -13.42
N GLY A 76 -1.50 3.46 -13.13
CA GLY A 76 -2.17 4.17 -12.04
C GLY A 76 -2.25 5.68 -12.27
N ARG A 77 -2.77 6.40 -11.27
CA ARG A 77 -2.83 7.87 -11.30
C ARG A 77 -1.44 8.45 -10.96
N PRO A 78 -0.95 9.46 -11.69
CA PRO A 78 0.28 10.17 -11.32
C PRO A 78 0.23 10.73 -9.89
N ARG A 79 1.39 10.79 -9.24
CA ARG A 79 1.49 11.32 -7.87
C ARG A 79 1.29 12.83 -7.87
N GLY A 80 0.54 13.34 -6.89
CA GLY A 80 0.42 14.77 -6.62
C GLY A 80 1.60 15.38 -5.85
N THR A 81 2.59 14.56 -5.45
CA THR A 81 3.81 15.03 -4.78
C THR A 81 5.04 14.64 -5.59
N THR A 82 6.06 15.51 -5.55
CA THR A 82 7.40 15.23 -6.07
C THR A 82 8.25 14.58 -4.99
N GLU A 83 9.33 13.90 -5.40
CA GLU A 83 10.29 13.32 -4.45
C GLU A 83 10.93 14.37 -3.54
N ARG A 84 11.16 15.59 -4.05
CA ARG A 84 11.66 16.72 -3.25
C ARG A 84 10.69 17.11 -2.14
N ASN A 85 9.39 17.14 -2.46
CA ASN A 85 8.35 17.43 -1.46
C ASN A 85 8.32 16.33 -0.40
N ASP A 86 8.36 15.06 -0.82
CA ASP A 86 8.33 13.92 0.09
C ASP A 86 9.55 13.92 1.03
N ARG A 87 10.75 14.20 0.52
CA ARG A 87 11.95 14.37 1.37
C ARG A 87 11.81 15.52 2.37
N ARG A 88 11.18 16.63 1.96
CA ARG A 88 10.95 17.78 2.84
C ARG A 88 9.91 17.45 3.92
N VAL A 89 8.85 16.71 3.59
CA VAL A 89 7.86 16.18 4.54
C VAL A 89 8.54 15.30 5.60
N LEU A 90 9.35 14.33 5.18
CA LEU A 90 10.05 13.44 6.11
C LEU A 90 11.01 14.21 7.02
N ARG A 91 11.80 15.14 6.45
CA ARG A 91 12.72 15.98 7.24
C ARG A 91 11.99 16.82 8.28
N MET A 92 10.86 17.41 7.91
CA MET A 92 10.05 18.23 8.81
C MET A 92 9.52 17.40 9.99
N ALA A 93 9.00 16.20 9.71
CA ALA A 93 8.53 15.28 10.75
C ALA A 93 9.63 14.78 11.68
N LEU A 94 10.86 14.58 11.17
CA LEU A 94 12.00 14.16 11.98
C LEU A 94 12.51 15.30 12.88
N ALA A 95 12.52 16.54 12.38
CA ALA A 95 12.94 17.71 13.14
C ALA A 95 11.90 18.12 14.20
N HIS A 96 10.61 18.04 13.86
CA HIS A 96 9.50 18.40 14.73
C HIS A 96 8.60 17.17 14.97
N ARG A 97 9.05 16.28 15.84
CA ARG A 97 8.44 14.96 16.09
C ARG A 97 6.97 15.02 16.55
N THR A 98 6.54 16.15 17.10
CA THR A 98 5.17 16.38 17.59
C THR A 98 4.30 17.15 16.60
N ALA A 99 4.85 17.60 15.46
CA ALA A 99 4.09 18.35 14.47
C ALA A 99 3.03 17.47 13.80
N SER A 100 1.83 18.02 13.66
CA SER A 100 0.70 17.45 12.94
C SER A 100 0.94 17.43 11.43
N ALA A 101 0.18 16.60 10.72
CA ALA A 101 0.21 16.59 9.26
C ALA A 101 -0.18 17.95 8.65
N ALA A 102 -1.03 18.73 9.33
CA ALA A 102 -1.45 20.06 8.90
C ALA A 102 -0.30 21.08 9.01
N GLU A 103 0.42 21.07 10.14
CA GLU A 103 1.60 21.92 10.34
C GLU A 103 2.72 21.54 9.37
N ILE A 104 2.96 20.25 9.16
CA ILE A 104 3.93 19.77 8.17
C ILE A 104 3.50 20.20 6.76
N ARG A 105 2.22 20.07 6.39
CA ARG A 105 1.72 20.56 5.08
C ARG A 105 1.98 22.06 4.91
N ALA A 106 1.62 22.85 5.91
CA ALA A 106 1.78 24.30 5.89
C ALA A 106 3.26 24.68 5.74
N ALA A 107 4.15 24.05 6.52
CA ALA A 107 5.58 24.29 6.45
C ALA A 107 6.18 23.88 5.10
N VAL A 108 5.76 22.73 4.55
CA VAL A 108 6.23 22.24 3.25
C VAL A 108 5.66 23.06 2.08
N GLY A 109 4.55 23.78 2.28
CA GLY A 109 3.95 24.65 1.26
C GLY A 109 3.38 23.88 0.07
N THR A 110 2.93 22.65 0.29
CA THR A 110 2.34 21.82 -0.77
C THR A 110 0.83 21.99 -0.85
N THR A 111 0.27 21.94 -2.05
CA THR A 111 -1.18 21.97 -2.31
C THR A 111 -1.91 20.67 -2.01
N VAL A 112 -1.18 19.61 -1.62
CA VAL A 112 -1.78 18.30 -1.33
C VAL A 112 -2.50 18.27 0.02
N THR A 113 -3.44 17.34 0.16
CA THR A 113 -4.20 17.16 1.40
C THR A 113 -3.33 16.63 2.55
N GLU A 114 -3.77 16.86 3.80
CA GLU A 114 -3.15 16.28 5.00
C GLU A 114 -3.07 14.76 4.95
N ARG A 115 -4.09 14.11 4.36
CA ARG A 115 -4.10 12.67 4.15
C ARG A 115 -2.97 12.22 3.23
N THR A 116 -2.63 13.01 2.21
CA THR A 116 -1.50 12.72 1.33
C THR A 116 -0.18 12.82 2.09
N VAL A 117 -0.01 13.87 2.90
CA VAL A 117 1.17 14.03 3.78
C VAL A 117 1.30 12.83 4.74
N THR A 118 0.20 12.43 5.37
CA THR A 118 0.18 11.25 6.27
C THR A 118 0.59 9.98 5.53
N ASN A 119 0.07 9.75 4.32
CA ASN A 119 0.46 8.60 3.51
C ASN A 119 1.97 8.62 3.16
N ARG A 120 2.56 9.79 2.93
CA ARG A 120 4.01 9.93 2.70
C ARG A 120 4.83 9.64 3.95
N LEU A 121 4.36 10.09 5.11
CA LEU A 121 5.01 9.75 6.39
C LEU A 121 5.00 8.23 6.62
N LEU A 122 3.87 7.57 6.40
CA LEU A 122 3.76 6.11 6.52
C LEU A 122 4.65 5.36 5.53
N GLN A 123 4.76 5.85 4.28
CA GLN A 123 5.67 5.29 3.28
C GLN A 123 7.15 5.42 3.68
N GLY A 124 7.49 6.47 4.42
CA GLY A 124 8.80 6.66 5.04
C GLY A 124 8.91 6.05 6.44
N GLN A 125 8.01 5.12 6.80
CA GLN A 125 8.01 4.38 8.07
C GLN A 125 7.89 5.27 9.33
N LEU A 126 7.43 6.51 9.17
CA LEU A 126 7.13 7.40 10.27
C LEU A 126 5.68 7.22 10.70
N ARG A 127 5.50 6.78 11.95
CA ARG A 127 4.20 6.60 12.58
C ARG A 127 4.08 7.56 13.75
N ALA A 128 2.86 8.05 13.97
CA ALA A 128 2.54 8.76 15.19
C ALA A 128 2.67 7.81 16.38
N GLY A 129 3.25 8.31 17.47
CA GLY A 129 3.38 7.60 18.73
C GLY A 129 3.14 8.55 19.89
N ARG A 130 2.73 8.00 21.03
CA ARG A 130 2.57 8.77 22.27
C ARG A 130 3.92 8.86 22.97
N PRO A 131 4.44 10.06 23.27
CA PRO A 131 5.63 10.19 24.11
C PRO A 131 5.40 9.55 25.48
N VAL A 132 6.42 8.88 26.01
CA VAL A 132 6.39 8.36 27.38
C VAL A 132 6.46 9.55 28.34
N ALA A 133 5.55 9.58 29.32
CA ALA A 133 5.60 10.57 30.39
C ALA A 133 6.84 10.28 31.26
N CYS A 134 7.75 11.24 31.33
CA CYS A 134 8.99 11.12 32.08
C CYS A 134 9.15 12.33 33.00
N ILE A 135 9.75 12.10 34.18
CA ILE A 135 10.17 13.20 35.07
C ILE A 135 11.30 13.97 34.35
N PRO A 136 11.15 15.28 34.11
CA PRO A 136 12.21 16.06 33.46
C PRO A 136 13.49 16.05 34.30
N LEU A 137 14.61 15.68 33.69
CA LEU A 137 15.92 15.75 34.34
C LEU A 137 16.56 17.10 34.05
N THR A 138 17.11 17.73 35.09
CA THR A 138 17.97 18.90 34.92
C THR A 138 19.32 18.48 34.35
N PRO A 139 20.08 19.38 33.71
CA PRO A 139 21.43 19.07 33.22
C PRO A 139 22.35 18.51 34.32
N ASN A 140 22.23 19.01 35.56
CA ASN A 140 23.02 18.51 36.68
C ASN A 140 22.63 17.08 37.08
N HIS A 141 21.33 16.74 37.09
CA HIS A 141 20.87 15.36 37.31
C HIS A 141 21.45 14.40 36.26
N CYS A 142 21.41 14.79 34.98
CA CYS A 142 21.96 14.00 33.89
C CYS A 142 23.47 13.73 34.08
N ARG A 143 24.23 14.75 34.46
CA ARG A 143 25.67 14.65 34.71
C ARG A 143 25.97 13.69 35.87
N LEU A 144 25.38 13.93 37.04
CA LEU A 144 25.64 13.13 38.24
C LEU A 144 25.22 11.67 38.06
N ARG A 145 24.05 11.42 37.45
CA ARG A 145 23.60 10.04 37.16
C ARG A 145 24.55 9.33 36.21
N ARG A 146 25.04 10.01 35.16
CA ARG A 146 26.01 9.44 34.23
C ARG A 146 27.34 9.12 34.91
N GLU A 147 27.90 10.06 35.68
CA GLU A 147 29.15 9.86 36.44
C GLU A 147 29.01 8.67 37.40
N TRP A 148 27.88 8.57 38.12
CA TRP A 148 27.61 7.46 39.04
C TRP A 148 27.57 6.10 38.33
N CYS A 149 26.90 6.02 37.17
CA CYS A 149 26.83 4.81 36.35
C CYS A 149 28.21 4.44 35.79
N GLN A 150 28.96 5.42 35.28
CA GLN A 150 30.30 5.18 34.71
C GLN A 150 31.27 4.66 35.78
N ALA A 151 31.29 5.26 36.97
CA ALA A 151 32.13 4.83 38.08
C ALA A 151 31.87 3.36 38.51
N ARG A 152 30.66 2.85 38.26
CA ARG A 152 30.22 1.50 38.64
C ARG A 152 29.96 0.58 37.44
N ALA A 153 30.33 0.99 36.22
CA ALA A 153 30.09 0.21 35.00
C ALA A 153 30.80 -1.17 35.02
N HIS A 154 31.94 -1.26 35.72
CA HIS A 154 32.71 -2.49 35.87
C HIS A 154 32.30 -3.33 37.09
N TRP A 155 31.35 -2.85 37.90
CA TRP A 155 30.89 -3.61 39.07
C TRP A 155 30.07 -4.81 38.59
N ARG A 156 30.59 -6.01 38.85
CA ARG A 156 29.88 -7.28 38.60
C ARG A 156 29.51 -7.95 39.92
N THR A 157 30.52 -8.44 40.64
CA THR A 157 30.33 -9.13 41.93
C THR A 157 29.99 -8.18 43.07
N LYS A 158 30.45 -6.92 43.00
CA LYS A 158 30.19 -5.90 44.02
C LYS A 158 28.69 -5.61 44.23
N TRP A 159 27.86 -5.74 43.19
CA TRP A 159 26.40 -5.58 43.33
C TRP A 159 25.76 -6.59 44.28
N ARG A 160 26.37 -7.78 44.47
CA ARG A 160 25.85 -8.81 45.39
C ARG A 160 25.85 -8.38 46.86
N SER A 161 26.61 -7.33 47.20
CA SER A 161 26.70 -6.78 48.55
C SER A 161 25.83 -5.54 48.77
N VAL A 162 25.11 -5.06 47.74
CA VAL A 162 24.30 -3.84 47.81
C VAL A 162 22.84 -4.19 48.02
N VAL A 163 22.23 -3.62 49.06
CA VAL A 163 20.78 -3.70 49.31
C VAL A 163 20.15 -2.36 48.92
N PHE A 164 19.06 -2.40 48.15
CA PHE A 164 18.30 -1.21 47.76
C PHE A 164 16.98 -1.15 48.54
N SER A 165 16.60 0.04 48.99
CA SER A 165 15.31 0.34 49.61
C SER A 165 14.70 1.60 48.99
N ASP A 166 13.37 1.61 48.86
CA ASP A 166 12.52 2.66 48.33
C ASP A 166 11.33 2.82 49.29
N GLU A 167 10.88 4.05 49.49
CA GLU A 167 9.63 4.33 50.20
C GLU A 167 8.53 4.64 49.18
N SER A 168 7.51 3.80 49.15
CA SER A 168 6.31 4.01 48.34
C SER A 168 5.14 4.37 49.25
N SER A 169 4.48 5.49 48.96
CA SER A 169 3.26 5.88 49.68
C SER A 169 2.08 5.06 49.18
N VAL A 170 1.44 4.30 50.09
CA VAL A 170 0.18 3.61 49.81
C VAL A 170 -0.95 4.59 50.14
N LEU A 171 -1.61 5.13 49.11
CA LEU A 171 -2.81 5.93 49.31
C LEU A 171 -4.00 4.99 49.63
N PRO A 172 -4.81 5.27 50.67
CA PRO A 172 -6.02 4.50 51.00
C PRO A 172 -7.14 4.66 49.97
#